data_AF-A0A2V5SLG9-F1
#
_entry.id   AF-A0A2V5SLG9-F1
#
_cell.length_a   1.000
_cell.length_b   1.000
_cell.length_c   1.000
_cell.angle_alpha   90.00
_cell.angle_beta   90.00
_cell.angle_gamma   90.00
#
_symmetry.space_group_name_H-M   'P 1'
#
loop_
_entity.id
_entity.type
_entity.pdbx_description
1 polymer ?
#
loop_
_entity_poly.entity_id
_entity_poly.type
_entity_poly.pdbx_seq_one_letter_code
_entity_poly.pdbx_strand_id
1 'polypeptide(L)' 'TAGNASLFDSLKQLLPDEPGAPSRAEIAARLGMTENAIRQAFHRFRHRYQELLREEIAHTVAIASDIEDELRYLISVLRM' A
#
# COMPACT_ATOMS: atom_id res chain seq x y z
N THR A 1 1.87 13.04 -14.81
CA THR A 1 2.18 14.35 -14.19
C THR A 1 3.02 14.11 -12.94
N ALA A 2 3.98 14.98 -12.64
CA ALA A 2 4.90 14.83 -11.51
C ALA A 2 4.20 14.70 -10.13
N GLY A 3 3.02 15.32 -9.97
CA GLY A 3 2.23 15.23 -8.73
C GLY A 3 1.66 13.84 -8.41
N ASN A 4 1.46 12.98 -9.41
CA ASN A 4 0.99 11.60 -9.15
C ASN A 4 2.14 10.71 -8.64
N ALA A 5 3.38 10.96 -9.07
CA ALA A 5 4.55 10.23 -8.62
C ALA A 5 4.87 10.57 -7.16
N SER A 6 4.88 11.85 -6.79
CA SER A 6 5.13 12.28 -5.40
C SER A 6 4.04 11.80 -4.42
N LEU A 7 2.78 11.78 -4.87
CA LEU A 7 1.70 11.17 -4.10
C LEU A 7 1.93 9.67 -3.92
N PHE A 8 2.23 8.94 -5.00
CA PHE A 8 2.51 7.50 -4.94
C PHE A 8 3.67 7.17 -4.00
N ASP A 9 4.78 7.91 -4.07
CA ASP A 9 5.93 7.72 -3.19
C ASP A 9 5.57 7.97 -1.71
N SER A 10 4.73 8.96 -1.44
CA SER A 10 4.23 9.23 -0.09
C SER A 10 3.29 8.13 0.41
N LEU A 11 2.41 7.59 -0.44
CA LEU A 11 1.48 6.52 -0.06
C LEU A 11 2.18 5.18 0.17
N LYS A 12 3.27 4.88 -0.55
CA LYS A 12 4.11 3.70 -0.29
C LYS A 12 4.70 3.70 1.12
N GLN A 13 5.12 4.86 1.61
CA GLN A 13 5.67 5.01 2.97
C GLN A 13 4.63 4.75 4.07
N LEU A 14 3.34 4.73 3.73
CA LEU A 14 2.25 4.40 4.66
C LEU A 14 1.88 2.91 4.66
N LEU A 15 2.51 2.06 3.83
CA LEU A 15 2.24 0.61 3.80
C LEU A 15 2.88 -0.16 4.96
N PRO A 16 4.15 0.06 5.32
CA PRO A 16 4.78 -0.56 6.48
C PRO A 16 4.39 0.19 7.77
N ASP A 17 4.31 -0.52 8.88
CA ASP A 17 4.23 0.09 10.22
C ASP A 17 5.65 0.33 10.77
N GLU A 18 6.53 0.87 9.92
CA GLU A 18 7.93 1.11 10.27
C GLU A 18 8.08 2.37 11.15
N PRO A 19 8.92 2.32 12.19
CA PRO A 19 9.24 3.50 12.98
C PRO A 19 9.81 4.61 12.09
N GLY A 20 9.15 5.77 12.06
CA GLY A 20 9.59 6.94 11.29
C GLY A 20 8.82 7.21 10.00
N ALA A 21 7.78 6.44 9.68
CA ALA A 21 6.84 6.79 8.61
C ALA A 21 6.17 8.15 8.88
N PRO A 22 6.07 9.06 7.88
CA PRO A 22 5.40 10.34 8.06
C PRO A 22 3.91 10.15 8.31
N SER A 23 3.34 10.98 9.18
CA SER A 23 1.90 11.05 9.39
C SER A 23 1.16 11.50 8.12
N ARG A 24 -0.12 11.14 8.04
CA ARG A 24 -0.99 11.59 6.94
C ARG A 24 -1.09 13.12 6.88
N ALA A 25 -1.01 13.79 8.02
CA ALA A 25 -1.00 15.25 8.13
C ALA A 25 0.27 15.87 7.53
N GLU A 26 1.45 15.29 7.80
CA GLU A 26 2.72 15.75 7.23
C GLU A 26 2.76 15.57 5.71
N ILE A 27 2.27 14.43 5.21
CA ILE A 27 2.15 14.19 3.76
C ILE A 27 1.19 15.21 3.13
N ALA A 28 0.04 15.47 3.77
CA ALA A 28 -0.94 16.42 3.28
C ALA A 28 -0.33 17.84 3.17
N ALA A 29 0.38 18.29 4.21
CA ALA A 29 1.08 19.58 4.20
C ALA A 29 2.13 19.66 3.10
N ARG A 30 2.98 18.63 2.95
CA ARG A 30 4.03 18.57 1.92
C ARG A 30 3.49 18.65 0.49
N LEU A 31 2.32 18.05 0.25
CA LEU A 31 1.71 17.98 -1.08
C LEU A 31 0.67 19.09 -1.35
N GLY A 32 0.43 19.99 -0.40
CA GLY A 32 -0.63 21.01 -0.52
C GLY A 32 -2.04 20.41 -0.62
N MET A 33 -2.25 19.25 0.00
CA MET A 33 -3.53 18.52 0.00
C MET A 33 -4.18 18.58 1.38
N THR A 34 -5.46 18.24 1.45
CA THR A 34 -6.12 18.01 2.74
C THR A 34 -5.80 16.62 3.26
N GLU A 35 -5.77 16.45 4.58
CA GLU A 35 -5.59 15.13 5.19
C GLU A 35 -6.69 14.14 4.75
N ASN A 36 -7.92 14.63 4.56
CA ASN A 36 -9.02 13.81 4.02
C ASN A 36 -8.75 13.33 2.59
N ALA A 37 -8.12 14.14 1.75
CA ALA A 37 -7.73 13.73 0.39
C ALA A 37 -6.64 12.65 0.44
N ILE A 38 -5.66 12.77 1.34
CA ILE A 38 -4.64 11.73 1.56
C ILE A 38 -5.27 10.43 2.06
N ARG A 39 -6.19 10.49 3.02
CA ARG A 39 -6.91 9.30 3.52
C ARG A 39 -7.65 8.56 2.42
N GLN A 40 -8.39 9.29 1.58
CA GLN A 40 -9.12 8.69 0.45
C GLN A 40 -8.17 8.11 -0.61
N ALA A 41 -7.09 8.83 -0.93
CA ALA A 41 -6.08 8.35 -1.87
C ALA A 41 -5.41 7.07 -1.35
N PHE A 42 -5.05 7.04 -0.06
CA PHE A 42 -4.45 5.88 0.59
C PHE A 42 -5.39 4.66 0.59
N HIS A 43 -6.68 4.87 0.87
CA HIS A 43 -7.67 3.78 0.81
C HIS A 43 -7.72 3.15 -0.59
N ARG A 44 -7.85 3.96 -1.65
CA ARG A 44 -7.86 3.46 -3.03
C ARG A 44 -6.55 2.79 -3.42
N PHE A 45 -5.43 3.38 -3.02
CA PHE A 45 -4.10 2.83 -3.25
C PHE A 45 -3.94 1.46 -2.60
N ARG A 46 -4.33 1.31 -1.33
CA ARG A 46 -4.25 0.04 -0.60
C ARG A 46 -5.13 -1.03 -1.25
N HIS A 47 -6.34 -0.68 -1.67
CA HIS A 47 -7.22 -1.62 -2.38
C HIS A 47 -6.56 -2.13 -3.66
N ARG A 48 -6.08 -1.21 -4.52
CA ARG A 48 -5.43 -1.58 -5.77
C ARG A 48 -4.14 -2.38 -5.56
N TYR A 49 -3.36 -2.01 -4.55
CA TYR A 49 -2.15 -2.74 -4.17
C TYR A 49 -2.49 -4.18 -3.76
N GLN A 50 -3.56 -4.38 -2.99
CA GLN A 50 -4.01 -5.72 -2.58
C GLN A 50 -4.52 -6.56 -3.75
N GLU A 51 -5.22 -5.96 -4.71
CA GLU A 51 -5.64 -6.66 -5.94
C GLU A 51 -4.42 -7.13 -6.73
N LEU A 52 -3.48 -6.22 -7.02
CA LEU A 52 -2.27 -6.53 -7.78
C LEU A 52 -1.43 -7.59 -7.06
N LEU A 53 -1.28 -7.49 -5.74
CA LEU A 53 -0.54 -8.50 -4.97
C LEU A 53 -1.19 -9.88 -5.06
N ARG A 54 -2.52 -9.97 -5.05
CA ARG A 54 -3.23 -11.25 -5.26
C ARG A 54 -3.05 -11.78 -6.67
N GLU A 55 -3.09 -10.91 -7.67
CA GLU A 55 -2.83 -11.28 -9.07
C GLU A 55 -1.42 -11.86 -9.22
N GLU A 56 -0.40 -11.23 -8.63
CA GLU A 56 0.97 -11.75 -8.66
C GLU A 56 1.11 -13.10 -7.92
N ILE A 57 0.50 -13.25 -6.75
CA ILE A 57 0.52 -14.52 -6.00
C ILE A 57 -0.22 -15.63 -6.77
N ALA A 58 -1.28 -15.30 -7.49
CA ALA A 58 -2.00 -16.27 -8.32
C ALA A 58 -1.09 -16.89 -9.40
N HIS A 59 -0.05 -16.18 -9.85
CA HIS A 59 0.94 -16.70 -10.78
C HIS A 59 2.02 -17.58 -10.12
N THR A 60 2.12 -17.59 -8.77
CA THR A 60 3.14 -18.35 -8.05
C THR A 60 2.59 -19.62 -7.39
N VAL A 61 1.29 -19.67 -7.08
CA VAL A 61 0.66 -20.83 -6.44
C VAL A 61 0.30 -21.93 -7.43
N ALA A 62 0.30 -23.19 -6.97
CA ALA A 62 -0.05 -24.34 -7.79
C ALA A 62 -1.56 -24.40 -8.10
N ILE A 63 -2.41 -23.96 -7.16
CA ILE A 63 -3.87 -23.90 -7.32
C ILE A 63 -4.42 -22.59 -6.75
N ALA A 64 -5.51 -22.10 -7.35
CA ALA A 64 -6.10 -20.80 -7.01
C ALA A 64 -6.64 -20.72 -5.56
N SER A 65 -6.95 -21.85 -4.91
CA SER A 65 -7.38 -21.85 -3.51
C SER A 65 -6.29 -21.43 -2.53
N ASP A 66 -5.02 -21.50 -2.93
CA ASP A 66 -3.89 -21.26 -2.03
C ASP A 66 -3.51 -19.77 -1.94
N ILE A 67 -4.13 -18.90 -2.75
CA ILE A 67 -3.78 -17.48 -2.85
C ILE A 67 -3.88 -16.77 -1.50
N GLU A 68 -4.95 -17.00 -0.73
CA GLU A 68 -5.14 -16.32 0.56
C GLU A 68 -4.17 -16.84 1.63
N ASP A 69 -3.78 -18.12 1.55
CA ASP A 69 -2.82 -18.71 2.48
C ASP A 69 -1.40 -18.23 2.20
N GLU A 70 -1.00 -18.19 0.93
CA GLU A 70 0.27 -17.62 0.49
C GLU A 70 0.37 -16.13 0.82
N LEU A 71 -0.71 -15.36 0.59
CA LEU A 71 -0.77 -13.94 0.96
C LEU A 71 -0.59 -13.74 2.47
N ARG A 72 -1.26 -14.57 3.28
CA ARG A 72 -1.14 -14.49 4.75
C ARG A 72 0.28 -14.84 5.20
N TYR A 73 0.89 -15.87 4.60
CA TYR A 73 2.26 -16.27 4.86
C TYR A 73 3.24 -15.14 4.51
N LEU A 74 3.16 -14.58 3.30
CA LEU A 74 4.00 -13.47 2.86
C LEU A 74 3.91 -12.27 3.81
N ILE A 75 2.70 -11.87 4.20
CA ILE A 75 2.50 -10.78 5.15
C ILE A 75 3.14 -11.10 6.51
N SER A 76 3.08 -12.36 6.96
CA SER A 76 3.67 -12.75 8.23
C SER A 76 5.20 -12.62 8.23
N VAL A 77 5.85 -12.93 7.10
CA VAL A 77 7.31 -12.83 6.93
C VAL A 77 7.78 -11.37 6.81
N LEU A 78 6.99 -10.50 6.17
CA LEU A 78 7.35 -9.09 5.96
C LEU A 78 7.12 -8.19 7.19
N ARG A 79 6.42 -8.67 8.22
CA ARG A 79 6.16 -7.92 9.47
C ARG A 79 7.24 -8.13 10.54
N MET A 80 8.34 -8.79 10.20
CA MET A 80 9.43 -9.14 11.11
C MET A 80 10.35 -7.95 11.42
#